data_AF-A0A5R9EMW9-F1
#
_entry.id   AF-A0A5R9EMW9-F1
#
_cell.length_a   1.000
_cell.length_b   1.000
_cell.length_c   1.000
_cell.angle_alpha   90.00
_cell.angle_beta   90.00
_cell.angle_gamma   90.00
#
_symmetry.space_group_name_H-M   'P 1'
#
loop_
_entity.id
_entity.type
_entity.pdbx_description
1 polymer ?
#
loop_
_entity_poly.entity_id
_entity_poly.type
_entity_poly.pdbx_seq_one_letter_code
_entity_poly.pdbx_strand_id
1 'polypeptide(L)'
;MIGEYLYKKILGQGELVYYSNGADTNALFLNNLHRISDIICISKSGETDLVNTKAEIAKEKGIGVISFTHSSDNSLAKLSDIAFTIDDNQFLDRNNINSTQFYSMLLLYLEYLIEKSF
;
A
#
# COMPACT_ATOMS: atom_id res chain seq x y z
N MET A 1 -6.90 -8.14 3.15
CA MET A 1 -7.06 -9.17 2.10
C MET A 1 -6.05 -8.99 0.96
N ILE A 2 -6.06 -7.91 0.16
CA ILE A 2 -5.10 -7.75 -0.96
C ILE A 2 -3.65 -7.54 -0.49
N GLY A 3 -3.41 -6.72 0.53
CA GLY A 3 -2.04 -6.56 1.05
C GLY A 3 -1.43 -7.87 1.57
N GLU A 4 -2.25 -8.72 2.20
CA GLU A 4 -1.83 -10.06 2.64
C GLU A 4 -1.56 -11.00 1.46
N TYR A 5 -2.36 -10.92 0.39
CA TYR A 5 -2.12 -11.64 -0.85
C TYR A 5 -0.75 -11.27 -1.45
N LEU A 6 -0.47 -9.98 -1.60
CA LEU A 6 0.80 -9.46 -2.12
C LEU A 6 1.97 -9.95 -1.27
N TYR A 7 1.86 -9.81 0.05
CA TYR A 7 2.84 -10.30 1.01
C TYR A 7 3.14 -11.79 0.81
N LYS A 8 2.12 -12.64 0.73
CA LYS A 8 2.30 -14.09 0.53
C LYS A 8 2.93 -14.41 -0.82
N LYS A 9 2.59 -13.67 -1.88
CA LYS A 9 3.11 -13.88 -3.23
C LYS A 9 4.62 -13.56 -3.30
N ILE A 10 5.01 -12.40 -2.79
CA ILE A 10 6.42 -11.96 -2.71
C ILE A 10 7.22 -12.88 -1.79
N LEU A 11 6.69 -13.24 -0.63
CA LEU A 11 7.34 -14.19 0.28
C LEU A 11 7.57 -15.56 -0.40
N GLY A 12 6.63 -16.02 -1.21
CA GLY A 12 6.76 -17.26 -1.98
C GLY A 12 7.87 -17.25 -3.03
N GLN A 13 8.30 -16.06 -3.49
CA GLN A 13 9.45 -15.88 -4.37
C GLN A 13 10.79 -15.81 -3.62
N GLY A 14 10.77 -15.83 -2.29
CA GLY A 14 11.97 -15.84 -1.44
C GLY A 14 12.42 -14.47 -0.93
N GLU A 15 11.63 -13.41 -1.17
CA GLU A 15 11.95 -12.05 -0.79
C GLU A 15 11.66 -11.76 0.70
N LEU A 16 12.49 -10.89 1.29
CA LEU A 16 12.26 -10.41 2.66
C LEU A 16 11.17 -9.34 2.65
N VAL A 17 9.96 -9.73 3.04
CA VAL A 17 8.81 -8.82 3.10
C VAL A 17 8.19 -8.82 4.51
N TYR A 18 7.80 -7.62 4.96
CA TYR A 18 7.05 -7.43 6.20
C TYR A 18 5.63 -6.98 5.87
N TYR A 19 4.64 -7.56 6.55
CA TYR A 19 3.25 -7.18 6.39
C TYR A 19 2.68 -6.58 7.67
N SER A 20 1.95 -5.48 7.52
CA SER A 20 1.19 -4.82 8.58
C SER A 20 -0.11 -4.32 7.96
N ASN A 21 -1.23 -4.64 8.60
CA ASN A 21 -2.54 -4.12 8.23
C ASN A 21 -2.84 -2.79 8.96
N GLY A 22 -3.92 -2.13 8.57
CA GLY A 22 -4.35 -0.84 9.12
C GLY A 22 -4.87 -0.87 10.56
N ALA A 23 -4.89 -2.01 11.24
CA ALA A 23 -5.19 -2.15 12.68
C ALA A 23 -3.94 -2.55 13.50
N ASP A 24 -2.83 -2.91 12.84
CA ASP A 24 -1.62 -3.31 13.52
C ASP A 24 -0.86 -2.09 14.04
N THR A 25 -0.33 -2.21 15.26
CA THR A 25 0.51 -1.16 15.86
C THR A 25 1.73 -0.85 15.00
N ASN A 26 2.28 0.35 15.14
CA ASN A 26 3.52 0.73 14.46
C ASN A 26 4.76 -0.03 14.95
N ALA A 27 4.67 -0.80 16.04
CA ALA A 27 5.83 -1.47 16.63
C ALA A 27 6.54 -2.43 15.67
N LEU A 28 5.79 -3.24 14.91
CA LEU A 28 6.39 -4.18 13.93
C LEU A 28 7.17 -3.43 12.85
N PHE A 29 6.58 -2.37 12.32
CA PHE A 29 7.22 -1.52 11.31
C PHE A 29 8.47 -0.83 11.88
N LEU A 30 8.34 -0.18 13.04
CA LEU A 30 9.44 0.55 13.68
C LEU A 30 10.63 -0.36 14.03
N ASN A 31 10.37 -1.56 14.54
CA ASN A 31 11.42 -2.50 14.91
C ASN A 31 12.22 -3.03 13.71
N ASN A 32 11.63 -3.02 12.52
CA ASN A 32 12.25 -3.53 11.30
C ASN A 32 12.67 -2.43 10.32
N LEU A 33 12.49 -1.14 10.65
CA LEU A 33 12.84 0.00 9.78
C LEU A 33 14.22 -0.12 9.13
N HIS A 34 15.24 -0.57 9.88
CA HIS A 34 16.62 -0.71 9.41
C HIS A 34 16.82 -1.79 8.33
N ARG A 35 15.80 -2.60 8.04
CA ARG A 35 15.82 -3.70 7.05
C ARG A 35 14.91 -3.42 5.85
N ILE A 36 14.22 -2.28 5.84
CA ILE A 36 13.22 -1.92 4.84
C ILE A 36 13.81 -0.87 3.93
N SER A 37 13.89 -1.14 2.63
CA SER A 37 14.27 -0.15 1.62
C SER A 37 13.08 0.67 1.14
N ASP A 38 11.93 0.01 1.00
CA ASP A 38 10.72 0.57 0.43
C ASP A 38 9.48 0.02 1.15
N ILE A 39 8.43 0.83 1.23
CA ILE A 39 7.11 0.40 1.68
C ILE A 39 6.08 0.49 0.55
N ILE A 40 5.17 -0.47 0.53
CA ILE A 40 4.00 -0.47 -0.33
C ILE A 40 2.76 -0.19 0.52
N CYS A 41 2.12 0.94 0.26
CA CYS A 41 0.93 1.43 0.95
C CYS A 41 -0.31 1.27 0.08
N ILE A 42 -1.29 0.50 0.55
CA ILE A 42 -2.56 0.32 -0.15
C ILE A 42 -3.66 0.98 0.68
N SER A 43 -4.27 2.04 0.16
CA SER A 43 -5.44 2.68 0.76
C SER A 43 -6.34 3.23 -0.33
N LYS A 44 -7.56 2.69 -0.44
CA LYS A 44 -8.56 3.14 -1.43
C LYS A 44 -8.75 4.66 -1.36
N SER A 45 -9.05 5.20 -0.17
CA SER A 45 -9.25 6.65 0.01
C SER A 45 -7.96 7.46 -0.04
N GLY A 46 -6.80 6.88 0.31
CA GLY A 46 -5.56 7.62 0.54
C GLY A 46 -5.55 8.44 1.83
N GLU A 47 -6.57 8.27 2.68
CA GLU A 47 -6.80 9.05 3.90
C GLU A 47 -6.88 8.14 5.15
N THR A 48 -6.30 6.94 5.08
CA THR A 48 -6.26 6.05 6.24
C THR A 48 -5.13 6.47 7.16
N ASP A 49 -5.45 7.07 8.31
CA ASP A 49 -4.50 7.65 9.26
C ASP A 49 -3.29 6.75 9.54
N LEU A 50 -3.52 5.48 9.91
CA LEU A 50 -2.44 4.54 10.24
C LEU A 50 -1.52 4.22 9.05
N VAL A 51 -2.03 4.30 7.81
CA VAL A 51 -1.20 4.14 6.60
C VAL A 51 -0.40 5.42 6.35
N ASN A 52 -1.04 6.59 6.48
CA ASN A 52 -0.38 7.89 6.30
C ASN A 52 0.75 8.10 7.33
N THR A 53 0.53 7.77 8.59
CA THR A 53 1.57 7.83 9.62
C THR A 53 2.78 6.96 9.29
N LYS A 54 2.58 5.74 8.76
CA LYS A 54 3.71 4.88 8.35
C LYS A 54 4.46 5.46 7.15
N ALA A 55 3.73 6.04 6.19
CA ALA A 55 4.31 6.71 5.03
C ALA A 55 5.12 7.96 5.41
N GLU A 56 4.62 8.78 6.34
CA GLU A 56 5.36 9.91 6.92
C GLU A 56 6.67 9.45 7.57
N ILE A 57 6.59 8.46 8.46
CA ILE A 57 7.78 7.91 9.13
C ILE A 57 8.78 7.35 8.10
N ALA A 58 8.32 6.62 7.08
CA ALA A 58 9.21 6.11 6.03
C ALA A 58 9.94 7.24 5.31
N LYS A 59 9.21 8.29 4.90
CA LYS A 59 9.78 9.46 4.23
C LYS A 59 10.80 10.19 5.10
N GLU A 60 10.51 10.38 6.38
CA GLU A 60 11.46 10.97 7.35
C GLU A 60 12.74 10.15 7.52
N LYS A 61 12.69 8.84 7.26
CA LYS A 61 13.83 7.92 7.35
C LYS A 61 14.51 7.65 6.01
N GLY A 62 14.06 8.29 4.93
CA GLY A 62 14.60 8.08 3.58
C GLY A 62 14.28 6.70 2.99
N ILE A 63 13.20 6.07 3.48
CA ILE A 63 12.66 4.82 2.94
C ILE A 63 11.67 5.18 1.83
N GLY A 64 11.76 4.50 0.69
CA GLY A 64 10.88 4.75 -0.45
C GLY A 64 9.42 4.45 -0.13
N VAL A 65 8.51 5.28 -0.63
CA VAL A 65 7.07 5.13 -0.43
C VAL A 65 6.37 4.93 -1.78
N ILE A 66 5.81 3.74 -1.98
CA ILE A 66 4.98 3.39 -3.14
C ILE A 66 3.54 3.28 -2.67
N SER A 67 2.59 3.94 -3.34
CA SER A 67 1.18 3.86 -2.96
C SER A 67 0.24 3.46 -4.09
N PHE A 68 -0.88 2.88 -3.69
CA PHE A 68 -2.03 2.56 -4.54
C PHE A 68 -3.29 3.16 -3.93
N THR A 69 -3.87 4.17 -4.60
CA THR A 69 -5.03 4.92 -4.12
C THR A 69 -5.97 5.31 -5.27
N HIS A 70 -7.19 5.77 -4.98
CA HIS A 70 -8.15 6.15 -6.02
C HIS A 70 -7.84 7.50 -6.70
N SER A 71 -6.92 8.30 -6.17
CA SER A 71 -6.67 9.67 -6.63
C SER A 71 -5.19 10.04 -6.51
N SER A 72 -4.69 10.90 -7.38
CA SER A 72 -3.35 11.50 -7.23
C SER A 72 -3.35 12.69 -6.25
N ASP A 73 -4.52 13.18 -5.84
CA ASP A 73 -4.70 14.31 -4.94
C ASP A 73 -5.32 13.86 -3.60
N ASN A 74 -4.56 13.09 -2.84
CA ASN A 74 -4.86 12.70 -1.45
C ASN A 74 -3.57 12.70 -0.62
N SER A 75 -3.70 12.57 0.70
CA SER A 75 -2.57 12.63 1.62
C SER A 75 -1.49 11.59 1.30
N LEU A 76 -1.89 10.33 1.12
CA LEU A 76 -0.94 9.24 0.84
C LEU A 76 -0.19 9.42 -0.49
N ALA A 77 -0.89 9.82 -1.55
CA ALA A 77 -0.29 10.06 -2.86
C ALA A 77 0.78 11.17 -2.81
N LYS A 78 0.54 12.23 -2.04
CA LYS A 78 1.50 13.34 -1.83
C LYS A 78 2.73 12.92 -1.02
N LEU A 79 2.57 11.94 -0.12
CA LEU A 79 3.68 11.38 0.64
C LEU A 79 4.53 10.42 -0.21
N SER A 80 3.97 9.85 -1.28
CA SER A 80 4.61 8.79 -2.06
C SER A 80 5.65 9.32 -3.04
N ASP A 81 6.71 8.52 -3.25
CA ASP A 81 7.66 8.70 -4.34
C ASP A 81 7.09 8.17 -5.66
N ILE A 82 6.30 7.09 -5.58
CA ILE A 82 5.54 6.55 -6.70
C ILE A 82 4.08 6.37 -6.26
N ALA A 83 3.16 7.13 -6.86
CA ALA A 83 1.73 7.06 -6.57
C ALA A 83 0.97 6.46 -7.76
N PHE A 84 0.51 5.22 -7.63
CA PHE A 84 -0.39 4.59 -8.58
C PHE A 84 -1.84 4.99 -8.29
N THR A 85 -2.48 5.61 -9.27
CA THR A 85 -3.91 5.91 -9.23
C THR A 85 -4.68 4.75 -9.85
N ILE A 86 -5.59 4.17 -9.07
CA ILE A 86 -6.47 3.08 -9.50
C ILE A 86 -7.87 3.63 -9.68
N ASP A 87 -8.46 3.39 -10.86
CA ASP A 87 -9.82 3.86 -11.13
C ASP A 87 -10.83 3.21 -10.15
N ASP A 88 -11.82 4.00 -9.72
CA ASP A 88 -12.76 3.63 -8.69
C ASP A 88 -14.12 4.28 -8.93
N ASN A 89 -15.06 3.46 -9.38
CA ASN A 89 -16.44 3.85 -9.61
C ASN A 89 -17.25 4.08 -8.31
N GLN A 90 -16.66 3.86 -7.13
CA GLN A 90 -17.29 3.99 -5.81
C GLN A 90 -16.34 4.68 -4.80
N PHE A 91 -15.64 5.74 -5.20
CA PHE A 91 -14.66 6.42 -4.33
C PHE A 91 -15.24 7.07 -3.08
N LEU A 92 -16.53 7.43 -3.09
CA LEU A 92 -17.23 7.97 -1.91
C LEU A 92 -17.67 6.87 -0.92
N ASP A 93 -17.65 5.61 -1.33
CA ASP A 93 -18.00 4.48 -0.46
C ASP A 93 -16.84 4.12 0.46
N ARG A 94 -16.82 4.76 1.63
CA ARG A 94 -15.80 4.56 2.68
C ARG A 94 -15.97 3.25 3.43
N ASN A 95 -17.19 2.73 3.51
CA ASN A 95 -17.50 1.53 4.28
C ASN A 95 -17.42 0.24 3.44
N ASN A 96 -17.09 0.37 2.15
CA ASN A 96 -16.99 -0.74 1.21
C ASN A 96 -18.28 -1.59 1.16
N ILE A 97 -19.42 -0.91 1.11
CA ILE A 97 -20.75 -1.52 1.02
C ILE A 97 -21.06 -1.90 -0.43
N ASN A 98 -20.64 -1.07 -1.39
CA ASN A 98 -20.92 -1.24 -2.80
C ASN A 98 -19.80 -2.00 -3.51
N SER A 99 -20.16 -2.73 -4.57
CA SER A 99 -19.17 -3.32 -5.46
C SER A 99 -18.36 -2.22 -6.16
N THR A 100 -17.04 -2.30 -6.04
CA THR A 100 -16.09 -1.37 -6.67
C THR A 100 -15.13 -2.12 -7.60
N GLN A 101 -14.71 -1.46 -8.68
CA GLN A 101 -13.66 -1.95 -9.57
C GLN A 101 -12.24 -1.81 -8.98
N PHE A 102 -12.06 -0.96 -7.95
CA PHE A 102 -10.75 -0.61 -7.39
C PHE A 102 -9.92 -1.84 -7.01
N TYR A 103 -10.52 -2.78 -6.27
CA TYR A 103 -9.80 -3.97 -5.77
C TYR A 103 -9.41 -4.94 -6.89
N SER A 104 -10.27 -5.09 -7.90
CA SER A 104 -10.02 -5.98 -9.04
C SER A 104 -8.90 -5.42 -9.91
N MET A 105 -8.92 -4.11 -10.19
CA MET A 105 -7.85 -3.45 -10.94
C MET A 105 -6.53 -3.44 -10.17
N LEU A 106 -6.59 -3.20 -8.85
CA LEU A 106 -5.42 -3.28 -7.99
C LEU A 106 -4.76 -4.65 -8.06
N LEU A 107 -5.54 -5.74 -7.97
CA LEU A 107 -5.01 -7.10 -8.06
C LEU A 107 -4.33 -7.35 -9.41
N LEU A 108 -4.94 -6.90 -10.52
CA LEU A 108 -4.35 -7.01 -11.85
C LEU A 108 -3.01 -6.26 -11.95
N TYR A 109 -2.96 -5.02 -11.43
CA TYR A 109 -1.72 -4.25 -11.43
C TYR A 109 -0.64 -4.87 -10.56
N LEU A 110 -1.00 -5.41 -9.39
CA LEU A 110 -0.04 -6.09 -8.52
C LEU A 110 0.52 -7.34 -9.19
N GLU A 111 -0.31 -8.16 -9.85
CA GLU A 111 0.20 -9.32 -10.60
C GLU A 111 1.17 -8.91 -11.70
N TYR A 112 0.85 -7.86 -12.46
CA TYR A 112 1.76 -7.33 -13.48
C TYR A 112 3.07 -6.81 -12.88
N LEU A 113 3.01 -6.07 -11.78
CA LEU A 113 4.21 -5.57 -11.11
C LEU A 113 5.08 -6.71 -10.59
N ILE A 114 4.47 -7.74 -9.99
CA ILE A 114 5.20 -8.92 -9.52
C ILE A 114 5.92 -9.60 -10.69
N GLU A 115 5.22 -9.89 -11.79
CA GLU A 115 5.80 -10.52 -12.98
C GLU A 115 7.00 -9.74 -13.56
N LYS A 116 7.01 -8.41 -13.45
CA LYS A 116 8.07 -7.56 -14.00
C LYS A 116 9.20 -7.23 -13.04
N SER A 117 8.99 -7.37 -11.74
CA SER A 117 9.90 -6.82 -10.72
C SER A 117 10.53 -7.86 -9.80
N PHE A 118 9.94 -9.07 -9.72
CA PHE A 118 10.36 -10.17 -8.83
C PHE A 118 10.39 -11.50 -9.58
#